data_AF-A0AAW0XPQ9-F1
#
_entry.id   AF-A0AAW0XPQ9-F1
#
_cell.length_a   1.000
_cell.length_b   1.000
_cell.length_c   1.000
_cell.angle_alpha   90.00
_cell.angle_beta   90.00
_cell.angle_gamma   90.00
#
_symmetry.space_group_name_H-M   'P 1'
#
loop_
_entity.id
_entity.type
_entity.pdbx_description
1 polymer ?
#
loop_
_entity_poly.entity_id
_entity_poly.type
_entity_poly.pdbx_seq_one_letter_code
_entity_poly.pdbx_strand_id
1 'polypeptide(L)'
;MRTSETNYLNEAFSFYAAIRGRAYYSRTSKDDRSVQMSDLMVKKLRYYARFIVVCLLLKRMKLVRDLVRELSKQIDEYTTTYEPEDQLEWSLVLAEIKSFIDADNTINVLDMDSNTIVLSHRLSGHNTPPVEKTPMMNLTLQEILIVGNCNDQVKFSELTIDMFRMLQTLEREPQEDVAQIYDASPAPNKIPFNGDASGRTLKRENPHKYLLYKPTFSQLMVFLASGFKELPANGAMLLYISADGAFTNSKHPQDR
;
A
#
# COMPACT_ATOMS: atom_id res chain seq x y z
N MET A 1 1.39 1.35 9.73
CA MET A 1 1.47 2.57 8.90
C MET A 1 0.05 3.03 8.67
N ARG A 2 -0.28 4.31 8.90
CA ARG A 2 -1.54 4.88 8.43
C ARG A 2 -1.37 5.15 6.95
N THR A 3 -1.97 4.33 6.09
CA THR A 3 -1.82 4.41 4.62
C THR A 3 -2.76 5.44 4.00
N SER A 4 -3.53 6.16 4.82
CA SER A 4 -4.61 7.04 4.38
C SER A 4 -4.13 8.26 3.60
N GLU A 5 -2.88 8.69 3.79
CA GLU A 5 -2.30 9.75 2.97
C GLU A 5 -1.02 9.30 2.28
N THR A 6 -1.01 9.48 0.96
CA THR A 6 0.17 9.25 0.11
C THR A 6 1.37 10.12 0.52
N ASN A 7 1.16 11.27 1.17
CA ASN A 7 2.24 12.13 1.66
C ASN A 7 3.07 11.46 2.76
N TYR A 8 2.45 10.89 3.79
CA TYR A 8 3.16 10.13 4.82
C TYR A 8 3.93 8.96 4.24
N LEU A 9 3.39 8.33 3.19
CA LEU A 9 4.07 7.24 2.50
C LEU A 9 5.31 7.72 1.73
N ASN A 10 5.26 8.90 1.11
CA ASN A 10 6.41 9.55 0.46
C ASN A 10 7.46 10.04 1.46
N GLU A 11 7.04 10.53 2.64
CA GLU A 11 7.95 10.87 3.74
C GLU A 11 8.68 9.62 4.25
N ALA A 12 7.93 8.55 4.51
CA ALA A 12 8.50 7.25 4.90
C ALA A 12 9.47 6.73 3.83
N PHE A 13 9.11 6.86 2.56
CA PHE A 13 10.00 6.52 1.44
C PHE A 13 11.31 7.32 1.52
N SER A 14 11.22 8.63 1.70
CA SER A 14 12.38 9.52 1.75
C SER A 14 13.29 9.19 2.93
N PHE A 15 12.69 8.88 4.09
CA PHE A 15 13.41 8.41 5.27
C PHE A 15 14.19 7.12 5.00
N TYR A 16 13.54 6.08 4.46
CA TYR A 16 14.21 4.81 4.17
C TYR A 16 15.25 4.94 3.05
N ALA A 17 14.96 5.72 2.01
CA ALA A 17 15.90 6.02 0.95
C ALA A 17 17.15 6.74 1.47
N ALA A 18 17.01 7.65 2.43
CA ALA A 18 18.14 8.33 3.07
C ALA A 18 19.01 7.36 3.89
N ILE A 19 18.40 6.43 4.63
CA ILE A 19 19.13 5.35 5.35
C ILE A 19 19.96 4.53 4.35
N ARG A 20 19.37 4.16 3.22
CA ARG A 20 20.05 3.42 2.14
C ARG A 20 21.22 4.22 1.57
N GLY A 21 20.98 5.47 1.17
CA GLY A 21 21.97 6.33 0.52
C GLY A 21 23.16 6.67 1.40
N ARG A 22 22.96 6.76 2.72
CA ARG A 22 24.04 6.97 3.70
C ARG A 22 24.76 5.68 4.12
N ALA A 23 24.30 4.53 3.63
CA ALA A 23 24.80 3.20 3.98
C ALA A 23 24.90 3.03 5.51
N TYR A 24 23.86 3.42 6.24
CA TYR A 24 23.85 3.50 7.71
C TYR A 24 24.33 2.20 8.39
N TYR A 25 23.96 1.05 7.83
CA TYR A 25 24.31 -0.28 8.32
C TYR A 25 25.62 -0.88 7.73
N SER A 26 26.40 -0.10 6.98
CA SER A 26 27.68 -0.56 6.40
C SER A 26 28.89 -0.23 7.26
N ARG A 27 28.73 0.67 8.25
CA ARG A 27 29.84 1.26 9.02
C ARG A 27 30.27 0.44 10.24
N THR A 28 29.81 -0.80 10.39
CA THR A 28 30.18 -1.64 11.52
C THR A 28 31.38 -2.51 11.19
N SER A 29 32.47 -2.27 11.91
CA SER A 29 33.74 -3.01 11.79
C SER A 29 33.52 -4.52 11.93
N LYS A 30 34.17 -5.29 11.04
CA LYS A 30 33.98 -6.74 10.85
C LYS A 30 34.54 -7.64 11.97
N ASP A 31 35.13 -7.07 13.02
CA ASP A 31 35.99 -7.83 13.94
C ASP A 31 35.33 -8.32 15.23
N ASP A 32 34.03 -8.08 15.45
CA ASP A 32 33.35 -8.60 16.64
C ASP A 32 32.11 -9.43 16.28
N ARG A 33 32.22 -10.75 16.42
CA ARG A 33 31.09 -11.71 16.45
C ARG A 33 30.32 -11.58 17.77
N SER A 34 29.90 -10.37 18.10
CA SER A 34 29.19 -10.07 19.33
C SER A 34 27.68 -10.20 19.14
N VAL A 35 26.96 -10.53 20.21
CA VAL A 35 25.49 -10.52 20.27
C VAL A 35 24.92 -9.17 19.77
N GLN A 36 25.64 -8.08 20.01
CA GLN A 36 25.26 -6.73 19.58
C GLN A 36 25.27 -6.54 18.06
N MET A 37 26.09 -7.29 17.32
CA MET A 37 26.07 -7.29 15.86
C MET A 37 24.90 -8.08 15.27
N SER A 38 24.51 -9.19 15.93
CA SER A 38 23.29 -9.94 15.56
C SER A 38 22.04 -9.05 15.68
N ASP A 39 21.89 -8.32 16.80
CA ASP A 39 20.79 -7.36 17.00
C ASP A 39 20.74 -6.26 15.92
N LEU A 40 21.92 -5.79 15.49
CA LEU A 40 22.01 -4.80 14.42
C LEU A 40 21.58 -5.37 13.07
N MET A 41 21.94 -6.63 12.77
CA MET A 41 21.48 -7.30 11.56
C MET A 41 19.97 -7.48 11.56
N VAL A 42 19.37 -7.90 12.67
CA VAL A 42 17.90 -7.97 12.80
C VAL A 42 17.25 -6.60 12.54
N LYS A 43 17.83 -5.51 13.06
CA LYS A 43 17.34 -4.14 12.76
C LYS A 43 17.45 -3.81 11.26
N LYS A 44 18.54 -4.23 10.61
CA LYS A 44 18.77 -4.06 9.17
C LYS A 44 17.76 -4.86 8.34
N LEU A 45 17.49 -6.12 8.68
CA LEU A 45 16.49 -6.96 8.01
C LEU A 45 15.09 -6.36 8.12
N ARG A 46 14.72 -5.92 9.34
CA ARG A 46 13.46 -5.22 9.60
C ARG A 46 13.33 -3.90 8.83
N TYR A 47 14.44 -3.19 8.65
CA TYR A 47 14.49 -1.98 7.80
C TYR A 47 14.15 -2.33 6.34
N TYR A 48 14.77 -3.36 5.77
CA TYR A 48 14.50 -3.79 4.40
C TYR A 48 13.04 -4.21 4.22
N ALA A 49 12.51 -5.05 5.12
CA ALA A 49 11.12 -5.49 5.05
C ALA A 49 10.14 -4.29 5.05
N ARG A 50 10.33 -3.31 5.95
CA ARG A 50 9.49 -2.10 5.98
C ARG A 50 9.65 -1.24 4.74
N PHE A 51 10.86 -1.08 4.23
CA PHE A 51 11.10 -0.29 3.03
C PHE A 51 10.48 -0.91 1.78
N ILE A 52 10.50 -2.25 1.68
CA ILE A 52 9.83 -3.00 0.62
C ILE A 52 8.32 -2.73 0.66
N VAL A 53 7.67 -2.80 1.83
CA VAL A 53 6.24 -2.46 1.98
C VAL A 53 5.95 -1.05 1.47
N VAL A 54 6.75 -0.05 1.86
CA VAL A 54 6.57 1.33 1.37
C VAL A 54 6.69 1.42 -0.15
N CYS A 55 7.69 0.74 -0.73
CA CYS A 55 7.90 0.75 -2.18
C CYS A 55 6.78 0.02 -2.94
N LEU A 56 6.21 -1.05 -2.39
CA LEU A 56 5.05 -1.76 -2.94
C LEU A 56 3.82 -0.83 -2.98
N LEU A 57 3.52 -0.16 -1.87
CA LEU A 57 2.39 0.78 -1.78
C LEU A 57 2.54 1.98 -2.75
N LEU A 58 3.77 2.46 -2.96
CA LEU A 58 4.09 3.49 -3.96
C LEU A 58 4.24 2.95 -5.39
N LYS A 59 4.00 1.64 -5.63
CA LYS A 59 4.15 0.97 -6.93
C LYS A 59 5.55 1.16 -7.57
N ARG A 60 6.60 1.36 -6.77
CA ARG A 60 8.00 1.49 -7.24
C ARG A 60 8.64 0.12 -7.47
N MET A 61 8.07 -0.68 -8.38
CA MET A 61 8.40 -2.11 -8.53
C MET A 61 9.85 -2.40 -8.92
N LYS A 62 10.50 -1.51 -9.67
CA LYS A 62 11.94 -1.65 -9.97
C LYS A 62 12.76 -1.66 -8.69
N LEU A 63 12.47 -0.71 -7.79
CA LEU A 63 13.15 -0.59 -6.51
C LEU A 63 12.79 -1.74 -5.56
N VAL A 64 11.54 -2.21 -5.58
CA VAL A 64 11.13 -3.42 -4.84
C VAL A 64 12.02 -4.60 -5.22
N ARG A 65 12.21 -4.87 -6.52
CA ARG A 65 13.08 -5.96 -6.98
C ARG A 65 14.54 -5.80 -6.55
N ASP A 66 15.05 -4.57 -6.51
CA ASP A 66 16.40 -4.29 -6.02
C ASP A 66 16.51 -4.57 -4.52
N LEU A 67 15.55 -4.09 -3.72
CA LEU A 67 15.52 -4.29 -2.27
C LEU A 67 15.34 -5.76 -1.88
N VAL A 68 14.55 -6.54 -2.62
CA VAL A 68 14.38 -7.98 -2.37
C VAL A 68 15.68 -8.75 -2.61
N ARG A 69 16.43 -8.40 -3.66
CA ARG A 69 17.75 -8.98 -3.91
C ARG A 69 18.74 -8.65 -2.80
N GLU A 70 18.73 -7.40 -2.34
CA GLU A 70 19.56 -6.98 -1.20
C GLU A 70 19.16 -7.69 0.10
N LEU A 71 17.86 -7.77 0.40
CA LEU A 71 17.36 -8.47 1.58
C LEU A 71 17.76 -9.95 1.57
N SER A 72 17.65 -10.63 0.42
CA SER A 72 18.12 -12.02 0.27
C SER A 72 19.58 -12.15 0.69
N LYS A 73 20.45 -11.29 0.15
CA LYS A 73 21.88 -11.29 0.49
C LYS A 73 22.11 -11.03 1.99
N GLN A 74 21.33 -10.14 2.60
CA GLN A 74 21.44 -9.85 4.04
C GLN A 74 20.98 -11.02 4.91
N ILE A 75 19.95 -11.75 4.49
CA ILE A 75 19.51 -12.97 5.18
C ILE A 75 20.59 -14.05 5.05
N ASP A 76 21.17 -14.25 3.87
CA ASP A 76 22.24 -15.23 3.66
C ASP A 76 23.47 -14.91 4.54
N GLU A 77 23.87 -13.63 4.60
CA GLU A 77 24.95 -13.15 5.48
C GLU A 77 24.61 -13.37 6.97
N TYR A 78 23.38 -13.06 7.39
CA TYR A 78 22.91 -13.24 8.76
C TYR A 78 22.90 -14.72 9.17
N THR A 79 22.36 -15.60 8.33
CA THR A 79 22.31 -17.04 8.57
C THR A 79 23.71 -17.66 8.64
N THR A 80 24.56 -17.37 7.67
CA THR A 80 25.92 -17.96 7.59
C THR A 80 26.83 -17.48 8.71
N THR A 81 26.64 -16.24 9.18
CA THR A 81 27.54 -15.64 10.19
C THR A 81 27.13 -15.99 11.62
N TYR A 82 25.83 -16.07 11.90
CA TYR A 82 25.32 -16.13 13.28
C TYR A 82 24.55 -17.41 13.62
N GLU A 83 24.21 -18.26 12.63
CA GLU A 83 23.37 -19.47 12.80
C GLU A 83 22.17 -19.24 13.74
N PRO A 84 21.33 -18.23 13.46
CA PRO A 84 20.33 -17.78 14.42
C PRO A 84 19.11 -18.68 14.42
N GLU A 85 18.42 -18.77 15.57
CA GLU A 85 17.20 -19.58 15.72
C GLU A 85 16.06 -19.08 14.82
N ASP A 86 16.03 -17.79 14.49
CA ASP A 86 15.01 -17.13 13.66
C ASP A 86 15.27 -17.21 12.14
N GLN A 87 16.28 -17.96 11.69
CA GLN A 87 16.62 -18.08 10.27
C GLN A 87 15.45 -18.55 9.39
N LEU A 88 14.60 -19.43 9.91
CA LEU A 88 13.45 -19.96 9.17
C LEU A 88 12.38 -18.89 9.01
N GLU A 89 12.16 -18.06 10.04
CA GLU A 89 11.21 -16.95 9.98
C GLU A 89 11.61 -15.93 8.91
N TRP A 90 12.89 -15.56 8.85
CA TRP A 90 13.39 -14.65 7.80
C TRP A 90 13.33 -15.24 6.41
N SER A 91 13.58 -16.54 6.28
CA SER A 91 13.42 -17.27 5.03
C SER A 91 11.96 -17.27 4.56
N LEU A 92 11.01 -17.48 5.49
CA LEU A 92 9.58 -17.39 5.22
C LEU A 92 9.17 -15.97 4.80
N VAL A 93 9.67 -14.93 5.49
CA VAL A 93 9.41 -13.54 5.10
C VAL A 93 9.89 -13.26 3.67
N LEU A 94 11.09 -13.71 3.30
CA LEU A 94 11.60 -13.54 1.94
C LEU A 94 10.76 -14.30 0.91
N ALA A 95 10.33 -15.53 1.24
CA ALA A 95 9.45 -16.31 0.38
C ALA A 95 8.09 -15.64 0.18
N GLU A 96 7.46 -15.15 1.26
CA GLU A 96 6.22 -14.38 1.23
C GLU A 96 6.34 -13.18 0.28
N ILE A 97 7.42 -12.40 0.37
CA ILE A 97 7.64 -11.23 -0.51
C ILE A 97 7.71 -11.65 -1.98
N LYS A 98 8.48 -12.70 -2.29
CA LYS A 98 8.65 -13.21 -3.66
C LYS A 98 7.31 -13.68 -4.22
N SER A 99 6.60 -14.54 -3.47
CA SER A 99 5.27 -15.03 -3.86
C SER A 99 4.27 -13.89 -4.04
N PHE A 100 4.32 -12.85 -3.19
CA PHE A 100 3.47 -11.68 -3.31
C PHE A 100 3.72 -10.90 -4.62
N ILE A 101 5.00 -10.67 -4.97
CA ILE A 101 5.37 -10.00 -6.22
C ILE A 101 4.94 -10.82 -7.43
N ASP A 102 5.11 -12.13 -7.39
CA ASP A 102 4.72 -13.02 -8.50
C ASP A 102 3.20 -13.05 -8.69
N ALA A 103 2.44 -13.10 -7.59
CA ALA A 103 0.98 -13.05 -7.61
C ALA A 103 0.43 -11.70 -8.11
N ASP A 104 1.09 -10.59 -7.79
CA ASP A 104 0.70 -9.27 -8.30
C ASP A 104 0.87 -9.17 -9.83
N ASN A 105 1.94 -9.77 -10.37
CA ASN A 105 2.26 -9.74 -11.81
C ASN A 105 1.59 -10.85 -12.63
N THR A 106 0.61 -11.58 -12.07
CA THR A 106 -0.03 -12.71 -12.78
C THR A 106 -0.83 -12.25 -14.02
N ILE A 107 -1.36 -11.03 -14.02
CA ILE A 107 -2.14 -10.48 -15.14
C ILE A 107 -1.35 -9.37 -15.81
N ASN A 108 -0.91 -9.62 -17.04
CA ASN A 108 -0.30 -8.60 -17.90
C ASN A 108 -1.36 -8.08 -18.88
N VAL A 109 -1.63 -6.78 -18.81
CA VAL A 109 -2.48 -6.11 -19.79
C VAL A 109 -1.61 -5.64 -20.94
N LEU A 110 -1.98 -6.05 -22.15
CA LEU A 110 -1.27 -5.68 -23.37
C LEU A 110 -2.12 -4.68 -24.17
N ASP A 111 -1.47 -3.75 -24.86
CA ASP A 111 -2.13 -2.94 -25.88
C ASP A 111 -2.35 -3.74 -27.18
N MET A 112 -2.93 -3.08 -28.19
CA MET A 112 -3.15 -3.69 -29.51
C MET A 112 -1.85 -4.12 -30.21
N ASP A 113 -0.72 -3.52 -29.83
CA ASP A 113 0.61 -3.78 -30.37
C ASP A 113 1.40 -4.77 -29.51
N SER A 114 0.75 -5.44 -28.55
CA SER A 114 1.35 -6.39 -27.60
C SER A 114 2.39 -5.77 -26.64
N ASN A 115 2.38 -4.45 -26.45
CA ASN A 115 3.20 -3.80 -25.43
C ASN A 115 2.52 -3.92 -24.06
N THR A 116 3.33 -4.11 -23.01
CA THR A 116 2.82 -4.16 -21.63
C THR A 116 2.34 -2.79 -21.16
N ILE A 117 1.07 -2.69 -20.78
CA ILE A 117 0.47 -1.50 -20.18
C ILE A 117 0.54 -1.60 -18.65
N VAL A 118 1.13 -0.60 -18.01
CA VAL A 118 1.04 -0.45 -16.55
C VAL A 118 -0.23 0.33 -16.21
N LEU A 119 -1.25 -0.39 -15.74
CA LEU A 119 -2.50 0.25 -15.30
C LEU A 119 -2.32 0.94 -13.94
N SER A 120 -2.67 2.21 -13.85
CA SER A 120 -2.93 2.87 -12.56
C SER A 120 -4.36 2.53 -12.14
N HIS A 121 -4.52 1.92 -10.97
CA HIS A 121 -5.85 1.62 -10.41
C HIS A 121 -6.35 2.73 -9.48
N ARG A 122 -5.50 3.75 -9.21
CA ARG A 122 -5.81 4.84 -8.29
C ARG A 122 -6.87 5.76 -8.85
N LEU A 123 -7.84 6.19 -8.05
CA LEU A 123 -8.92 7.09 -8.48
C LEU A 123 -8.36 8.37 -9.11
N SER A 124 -8.71 8.59 -10.38
CA SER A 124 -8.38 9.77 -11.17
C SER A 124 -9.59 10.17 -12.02
N GLY A 125 -9.60 11.41 -12.54
CA GLY A 125 -10.67 11.87 -13.41
C GLY A 125 -10.84 11.04 -14.69
N HIS A 126 -9.81 10.28 -15.08
CA HIS A 126 -9.81 9.46 -16.30
C HIS A 126 -10.36 8.04 -16.08
N ASN A 127 -10.27 7.49 -14.86
CA ASN A 127 -10.74 6.13 -14.57
C ASN A 127 -12.01 6.08 -13.72
N THR A 128 -12.47 7.20 -13.18
CA THR A 128 -13.80 7.30 -12.58
C THR A 128 -14.84 7.61 -13.66
N PRO A 129 -15.92 6.82 -13.78
CA PRO A 129 -17.00 7.14 -14.72
C PRO A 129 -17.55 8.55 -14.47
N PRO A 130 -17.88 9.32 -15.51
CA PRO A 130 -18.54 10.60 -15.35
C PRO A 130 -19.91 10.36 -14.69
N VAL A 131 -20.19 11.09 -13.60
CA VAL A 131 -21.48 11.06 -12.91
C VAL A 131 -22.08 12.45 -12.99
N GLU A 132 -23.28 12.54 -13.55
CA GLU A 132 -24.09 13.76 -13.52
C GLU A 132 -24.53 14.02 -12.08
N LYS A 133 -23.98 15.08 -11.47
CA LYS A 133 -24.25 15.39 -10.07
C LYS A 133 -25.61 16.07 -9.95
N THR A 134 -26.55 15.40 -9.28
CA THR A 134 -27.78 16.06 -8.83
C THR A 134 -27.57 16.70 -7.45
N PRO A 135 -28.35 17.72 -7.06
CA PRO A 135 -28.27 18.31 -5.71
C PRO A 135 -28.48 17.30 -4.57
N MET A 136 -29.08 16.14 -4.86
CA MET A 136 -29.28 15.04 -3.89
C MET A 136 -28.02 14.18 -3.69
N MET A 137 -27.03 14.27 -4.59
CA MET A 137 -25.76 13.56 -4.50
C MET A 137 -24.76 14.34 -3.65
N ASN A 138 -24.98 14.35 -2.34
CA ASN A 138 -24.12 15.03 -1.37
C ASN A 138 -23.13 14.10 -0.64
N LEU A 139 -23.26 12.78 -0.82
CA LEU A 139 -22.39 11.80 -0.16
C LEU A 139 -20.97 11.80 -0.73
N THR A 140 -20.00 11.65 0.18
CA THR A 140 -18.58 11.53 -0.15
C THR A 140 -17.99 10.33 0.59
N LEU A 141 -17.18 9.53 -0.09
CA LEU A 141 -16.47 8.42 0.57
C LEU A 141 -15.41 9.00 1.50
N GLN A 142 -15.55 8.73 2.80
CA GLN A 142 -14.69 9.25 3.86
C GLN A 142 -13.94 8.12 4.57
N GLU A 143 -14.63 7.03 4.91
CA GLU A 143 -14.04 5.90 5.64
C GLU A 143 -14.08 4.61 4.82
N ILE A 144 -13.07 3.77 5.00
CA ILE A 144 -12.96 2.48 4.33
C ILE A 144 -12.46 1.46 5.33
N LEU A 145 -13.16 0.34 5.43
CA LEU A 145 -12.71 -0.83 6.17
C LEU A 145 -12.44 -1.98 5.21
N ILE A 146 -11.19 -2.41 5.12
CA ILE A 146 -10.74 -3.52 4.26
C ILE A 146 -10.38 -4.70 5.17
N VAL A 147 -11.11 -5.80 5.03
CA VAL A 147 -10.96 -7.01 5.82
C VAL A 147 -10.51 -8.17 4.92
N GLY A 148 -9.35 -8.74 5.21
CA GLY A 148 -8.88 -9.99 4.61
C GLY A 148 -8.93 -11.13 5.63
N ASN A 149 -9.77 -12.13 5.39
CA ASN A 149 -10.00 -13.26 6.29
C ASN A 149 -10.12 -14.61 5.55
N CYS A 150 -9.82 -14.66 4.26
CA CYS A 150 -9.70 -15.94 3.55
C CYS A 150 -8.44 -16.70 3.98
N ASN A 151 -8.54 -18.02 4.02
CA ASN A 151 -7.38 -18.89 4.24
C ASN A 151 -6.55 -19.04 2.95
N ASP A 152 -5.28 -19.40 3.12
CA ASP A 152 -4.35 -19.76 2.03
C ASP A 152 -4.14 -18.73 0.92
N GLN A 153 -4.39 -17.45 1.20
CA GLN A 153 -4.04 -16.36 0.30
C GLN A 153 -2.57 -15.98 0.40
N VAL A 154 -1.96 -15.69 -0.75
CA VAL A 154 -0.64 -15.06 -0.82
C VAL A 154 -0.68 -13.72 -0.07
N LYS A 155 0.26 -13.54 0.85
CA LYS A 155 0.38 -12.34 1.68
C LYS A 155 1.82 -11.94 1.90
N PHE A 156 2.01 -10.69 2.25
CA PHE A 156 3.24 -10.18 2.82
C PHE A 156 2.92 -9.11 3.87
N SER A 157 3.53 -9.20 5.05
CA SER A 157 3.32 -8.22 6.14
C SER A 157 1.82 -8.05 6.51
N GLU A 158 1.09 -9.17 6.61
CA GLU A 158 -0.36 -9.20 6.90
C GLU A 158 -1.22 -8.51 5.84
N LEU A 159 -0.66 -8.21 4.67
CA LEU A 159 -1.39 -7.67 3.53
C LEU A 159 -1.55 -8.76 2.47
N THR A 160 -2.79 -9.18 2.21
CA THR A 160 -3.10 -10.10 1.11
C THR A 160 -3.21 -9.35 -0.23
N ILE A 161 -3.12 -10.08 -1.34
CA ILE A 161 -3.12 -9.49 -2.70
C ILE A 161 -4.39 -8.68 -2.99
N ASP A 162 -5.55 -9.20 -2.59
CA ASP A 162 -6.84 -8.54 -2.73
C ASP A 162 -6.92 -7.27 -1.86
N MET A 163 -6.48 -7.32 -0.60
CA MET A 163 -6.38 -6.13 0.25
C MET A 163 -5.48 -5.06 -0.36
N PHE A 164 -4.31 -5.47 -0.89
CA PHE A 164 -3.40 -4.56 -1.59
C PHE A 164 -4.05 -3.93 -2.83
N ARG A 165 -4.73 -4.72 -3.66
CA ARG A 165 -5.43 -4.20 -4.85
C ARG A 165 -6.53 -3.23 -4.49
N MET A 166 -7.35 -3.55 -3.48
CA MET A 166 -8.39 -2.65 -2.98
C MET A 166 -7.78 -1.36 -2.43
N LEU A 167 -6.69 -1.46 -1.65
CA LEU A 167 -5.96 -0.31 -1.13
C LEU A 167 -5.46 0.60 -2.26
N GLN A 168 -4.82 0.03 -3.29
CA GLN A 168 -4.33 0.80 -4.44
C GLN A 168 -5.46 1.40 -5.26
N THR A 169 -6.61 0.74 -5.34
CA THR A 169 -7.77 1.21 -6.12
C THR A 169 -8.48 2.37 -5.44
N LEU A 170 -8.49 2.37 -4.11
CA LEU A 170 -9.19 3.37 -3.28
C LEU A 170 -8.29 4.55 -2.89
N GLU A 171 -7.05 4.55 -3.36
CA GLU A 171 -6.16 5.71 -3.30
C GLU A 171 -6.44 6.64 -4.48
N ARG A 172 -6.52 7.94 -4.23
CA ARG A 172 -6.54 8.97 -5.28
C ARG A 172 -5.14 9.13 -5.85
N GLU A 173 -5.06 9.46 -7.14
CA GLU A 173 -3.78 9.89 -7.71
C GLU A 173 -3.32 11.18 -7.02
N PRO A 174 -2.04 11.28 -6.64
CA PRO A 174 -1.51 12.54 -6.15
C PRO A 174 -1.70 13.57 -7.26
N GLN A 175 -2.52 14.60 -7.00
CA GLN A 175 -2.50 15.79 -7.83
C GLN A 175 -1.10 16.38 -7.68
N GLU A 176 -0.23 16.17 -8.67
CA GLU A 176 0.94 17.03 -8.80
C GLU A 176 0.40 18.45 -8.83
N ASP A 177 0.82 19.30 -7.89
CA ASP A 177 0.51 20.72 -7.93
C ASP A 177 1.10 21.22 -9.25
N VAL A 178 0.26 21.32 -10.28
CA VAL A 178 0.68 21.64 -11.65
C VAL A 178 1.45 22.98 -11.65
N ALA A 179 1.24 23.82 -10.62
CA ALA A 179 2.03 24.99 -10.24
C ALA A 179 3.55 24.81 -10.29
N GLN A 180 4.10 23.63 -9.98
CA GLN A 180 5.56 23.43 -9.97
C GLN A 180 6.16 23.06 -11.34
N ILE A 181 5.34 22.67 -12.32
CA ILE A 181 5.84 22.39 -13.68
C ILE A 181 6.16 23.70 -14.41
N TYR A 182 5.48 24.80 -14.06
CA TYR A 182 5.68 26.10 -14.71
C TYR A 182 6.71 27.00 -14.01
N ASP A 183 7.13 26.67 -12.78
CA ASP A 183 8.05 27.50 -11.98
C ASP A 183 9.54 27.16 -12.20
N ALA A 184 9.85 26.24 -13.12
CA ALA A 184 11.21 25.85 -13.47
C ALA A 184 11.66 26.30 -14.88
N SER A 185 10.98 27.28 -15.49
CA SER A 185 11.42 27.86 -16.77
C SER A 185 11.89 29.31 -16.60
N PRO A 186 13.19 29.61 -16.79
CA PRO A 186 13.70 30.97 -16.81
C PRO A 186 13.39 31.62 -18.17
N ALA A 187 12.12 31.96 -18.40
CA ALA A 187 11.70 32.70 -19.59
C ALA A 187 10.92 33.96 -19.18
N PRO A 188 11.48 35.17 -19.36
CA PRO A 188 10.78 36.41 -19.10
C PRO A 188 9.79 36.65 -20.24
N ASN A 189 8.52 36.92 -19.89
CA ASN A 189 7.39 37.36 -20.74
C ASN A 189 6.37 36.31 -21.19
N LYS A 190 5.57 35.79 -20.25
CA LYS A 190 4.17 35.46 -20.58
C LYS A 190 3.18 36.10 -19.61
N ILE A 191 2.21 36.76 -20.23
CA ILE A 191 1.08 37.50 -19.67
C ILE A 191 0.23 36.53 -18.81
N PRO A 192 -0.26 36.94 -17.62
CA PRO A 192 -1.05 36.03 -16.79
C PRO A 192 -2.34 35.67 -17.52
N PHE A 193 -2.51 34.38 -17.79
CA PHE A 193 -3.78 33.84 -18.26
C PHE A 193 -4.77 33.98 -17.10
N ASN A 194 -5.65 34.98 -17.18
CA ASN A 194 -6.73 35.20 -16.25
C ASN A 194 -7.85 34.18 -16.56
N GLY A 195 -7.57 32.90 -16.26
CA GLY A 195 -8.53 31.82 -16.33
C GLY A 195 -9.21 31.68 -14.97
N ASP A 196 -10.52 31.93 -14.95
CA ASP A 196 -11.45 31.85 -13.82
C ASP A 196 -10.96 31.11 -12.56
N ALA A 197 -10.88 31.89 -11.47
CA ALA A 197 -10.69 31.42 -10.10
C ALA A 197 -11.89 30.63 -9.53
N SER A 198 -12.75 30.05 -10.37
CA SER A 198 -13.89 29.20 -9.98
C SER A 198 -13.53 27.71 -9.95
N GLY A 199 -12.37 27.33 -10.50
CA GLY A 199 -11.93 25.95 -10.64
C GLY A 199 -10.80 25.55 -9.69
N ARG A 200 -10.75 26.06 -8.45
CA ARG A 200 -9.94 25.37 -7.41
C ARG A 200 -10.52 23.97 -7.32
N THR A 201 -9.87 23.01 -7.97
CA THR A 201 -10.14 21.60 -7.71
C THR A 201 -9.92 21.45 -6.21
N LEU A 202 -11.04 21.38 -5.46
CA LEU A 202 -10.99 21.10 -4.04
C LEU A 202 -10.13 19.85 -3.93
N LYS A 203 -8.93 19.98 -3.34
CA LYS A 203 -8.01 18.87 -3.12
C LYS A 203 -8.85 17.79 -2.43
N ARG A 204 -9.25 16.77 -3.19
CA ARG A 204 -10.11 15.73 -2.63
C ARG A 204 -9.18 14.88 -1.79
N GLU A 205 -9.37 14.94 -0.48
CA GLU A 205 -8.61 14.14 0.44
C GLU A 205 -8.83 12.65 0.16
N ASN A 206 -7.79 11.86 0.45
CA ASN A 206 -7.92 10.42 0.40
C ASN A 206 -8.84 9.95 1.53
N PRO A 207 -9.76 9.02 1.25
CA PRO A 207 -10.54 8.43 2.33
C PRO A 207 -9.61 7.72 3.31
N HIS A 208 -9.96 7.79 4.59
CA HIS A 208 -9.28 7.08 5.66
C HIS A 208 -9.55 5.57 5.53
N LYS A 209 -8.56 4.75 5.93
CA LYS A 209 -8.52 3.32 5.59
C LYS A 209 -8.06 2.52 6.79
N TYR A 210 -8.93 1.62 7.25
CA TYR A 210 -8.63 0.60 8.22
C TYR A 210 -8.33 -0.72 7.49
N LEU A 211 -7.17 -1.30 7.75
CA LEU A 211 -6.76 -2.59 7.20
C LEU A 211 -6.77 -3.62 8.32
N LEU A 212 -7.61 -4.65 8.19
CA LEU A 212 -7.72 -5.73 9.17
C LEU A 212 -7.42 -7.08 8.51
N TYR A 213 -6.33 -7.71 8.93
CA TYR A 213 -6.01 -9.09 8.55
C TYR A 213 -6.46 -10.05 9.64
N LYS A 214 -7.30 -11.01 9.25
CA LYS A 214 -7.93 -12.01 10.13
C LYS A 214 -8.44 -11.42 11.46
N PRO A 215 -9.26 -10.36 11.43
CA PRO A 215 -9.76 -9.77 12.67
C PRO A 215 -10.68 -10.74 13.39
N THR A 216 -10.62 -10.71 14.72
CA THR A 216 -11.69 -11.23 15.56
C THR A 216 -12.97 -10.43 15.34
N PHE A 217 -14.12 -11.03 15.65
CA PHE A 217 -15.42 -10.34 15.59
C PHE A 217 -15.41 -9.03 16.41
N SER A 218 -14.84 -9.05 17.61
CA SER A 218 -14.73 -7.87 18.46
C SER A 218 -13.88 -6.76 17.83
N GLN A 219 -12.75 -7.11 17.21
CA GLN A 219 -11.93 -6.11 16.49
C GLN A 219 -12.72 -5.50 15.33
N LEU A 220 -13.37 -6.33 14.51
CA LEU A 220 -14.20 -5.86 13.41
C LEU A 220 -15.26 -4.85 13.88
N MET A 221 -16.00 -5.19 14.94
CA MET A 221 -17.04 -4.32 15.50
C MET A 221 -16.49 -3.01 16.07
N VAL A 222 -15.31 -3.03 16.70
CA VAL A 222 -14.66 -1.81 17.24
C VAL A 222 -14.29 -0.85 16.10
N PHE A 223 -13.71 -1.35 15.02
CA PHE A 223 -13.31 -0.50 13.88
C PHE A 223 -14.52 0.00 13.09
N LEU A 224 -15.56 -0.82 12.91
CA LEU A 224 -16.83 -0.39 12.31
C LEU A 224 -17.48 0.73 13.12
N ALA A 225 -17.60 0.56 14.43
CA ALA A 225 -18.19 1.57 15.31
C ALA A 225 -17.37 2.86 15.35
N SER A 226 -16.04 2.75 15.37
CA SER A 226 -15.13 3.91 15.39
C SER A 226 -15.25 4.71 14.08
N GLY A 227 -15.13 4.05 12.93
CA GLY A 227 -15.25 4.74 11.65
C GLY A 227 -16.65 5.33 11.46
N PHE A 228 -17.72 4.64 11.87
CA PHE A 228 -19.07 5.18 11.73
C PHE A 228 -19.28 6.44 12.60
N LYS A 229 -18.73 6.45 13.82
CA LYS A 229 -18.78 7.61 14.71
C LYS A 229 -18.03 8.82 14.16
N GLU A 230 -16.98 8.61 13.38
CA GLU A 230 -16.17 9.66 12.76
C GLU A 230 -16.75 10.20 11.44
N LEU A 231 -17.79 9.56 10.88
CA LEU A 231 -18.40 10.01 9.64
C LEU A 231 -19.11 11.37 9.80
N PRO A 232 -18.86 12.34 8.88
CA PRO A 232 -19.68 13.53 8.78
C PRO A 232 -21.08 13.19 8.25
N ALA A 233 -22.02 14.15 8.36
CA ALA A 233 -23.42 13.95 7.92
C ALA A 233 -23.56 13.55 6.43
N ASN A 234 -22.57 13.90 5.61
CA ASN A 234 -22.50 13.54 4.19
C ASN A 234 -21.37 12.53 3.89
N GLY A 235 -20.87 11.86 4.92
CA GLY A 235 -19.84 10.83 4.81
C GLY A 235 -20.44 9.48 4.52
N ALA A 236 -19.82 8.75 3.61
CA ALA A 236 -20.08 7.34 3.36
C ALA A 236 -18.88 6.50 3.83
N MET A 237 -19.16 5.32 4.35
CA MET A 237 -18.17 4.29 4.65
C MET A 237 -18.29 3.15 3.64
N LEU A 238 -17.15 2.70 3.11
CA LEU A 238 -17.05 1.47 2.32
C LEU A 238 -16.59 0.32 3.22
N LEU A 239 -17.27 -0.82 3.14
CA LEU A 239 -16.86 -2.07 3.78
C LEU A 239 -16.50 -3.09 2.71
N TYR A 240 -15.24 -3.52 2.71
CA TYR A 240 -14.74 -4.63 1.90
C TYR A 240 -14.40 -5.81 2.81
N ILE A 241 -15.03 -6.97 2.57
CA ILE A 241 -14.78 -8.20 3.31
C ILE A 241 -14.45 -9.31 2.31
N SER A 242 -13.26 -9.87 2.45
CA SER A 242 -12.80 -11.07 1.77
C SER A 242 -12.75 -12.19 2.80
N ALA A 243 -13.74 -13.09 2.79
CA ALA A 243 -13.87 -14.16 3.77
C ALA A 243 -14.70 -15.32 3.21
N ASP A 244 -14.55 -16.51 3.81
CA ASP A 244 -15.41 -17.65 3.52
C ASP A 244 -16.83 -17.40 4.06
N GLY A 245 -17.83 -17.60 3.21
CA GLY A 245 -19.24 -17.50 3.59
C GLY A 245 -19.74 -18.78 4.23
N ALA A 246 -20.55 -18.66 5.28
CA ALA A 246 -21.30 -19.77 5.87
C ALA A 246 -22.79 -19.54 5.65
N PHE A 247 -23.43 -20.46 4.92
CA PHE A 247 -24.88 -20.44 4.72
C PHE A 247 -25.53 -21.46 5.66
N THR A 248 -26.55 -21.03 6.40
CA THR A 248 -27.39 -21.98 7.12
C THR A 248 -28.19 -22.77 6.07
N ASN A 249 -27.96 -24.07 5.95
CA ASN A 249 -28.82 -24.95 5.16
C ASN A 249 -30.21 -25.01 5.82
N SER A 250 -31.05 -24.01 5.57
CA SER A 250 -32.49 -24.11 5.80
C SER A 250 -33.04 -25.05 4.75
N LYS A 251 -33.07 -26.36 5.06
CA LYS A 251 -33.88 -27.32 4.31
C LYS A 251 -35.30 -26.76 4.27
N HIS A 252 -35.76 -26.38 3.10
CA HIS A 252 -37.13 -25.93 2.91
C HIS A 252 -38.05 -27.10 3.32
N PRO A 253 -39.07 -26.90 4.18
CA PRO A 253 -39.95 -27.99 4.62
C PRO A 253 -40.83 -28.63 3.52
N GLN A 254 -40.61 -28.32 2.24
CA GLN A 254 -41.44 -28.78 1.12
C GLN A 254 -40.83 -29.93 0.31
N ASP A 255 -39.63 -30.41 0.65
CA ASP A 255 -39.03 -31.59 -0.01
C ASP A 255 -39.24 -32.90 0.79
N ARG A 256 -40.48 -33.19 1.20
CA ARG A 256 -40.88 -34.51 1.72
C ARG A 256 -42.18 -35.00 1.11
#